data_AF-A0A3A5LGT9-F1
#
_entry.id   AF-A0A3A5LGT9-F1
#
_cell.length_a   1.000
_cell.length_b   1.000
_cell.length_c   1.000
_cell.angle_alpha   90.00
_cell.angle_beta   90.00
_cell.angle_gamma   90.00
#
_symmetry.space_group_name_H-M   'P 1'
#
loop_
_entity.id
_entity.type
_entity.pdbx_description
1 polymer ?
#
loop_
_entity_poly.entity_id
_entity_poly.type
_entity_poly.pdbx_seq_one_letter_code
_entity_poly.pdbx_strand_id
1 'polypeptide(L)'
;MGFTLPKHLKDLLKQLNNLAENYKENRKRKDEERYFSLFRASTKNPEREQDAVFIENLASWVEANKLSYESLDLRYENADYAQFVVPFLKRALSGMLMIELIKIYGPHGEKSTNSALGELLLEQFDIKKFKEAPQDKIIECIEELERLIDVINETTTADWINANYRDVKLSIATALKGYEAEKKLELS
;
A
#
# COMPACT_ATOMS: atom_id res chain seq x y z
N MET A 1 20.84 -1.27 -3.93
CA MET A 1 20.00 -0.07 -3.75
C MET A 1 19.24 -0.29 -2.46
N GLY A 2 19.06 0.77 -1.67
CA GLY A 2 18.38 0.69 -0.37
C GLY A 2 16.94 1.12 -0.51
N PHE A 3 16.10 0.75 0.44
CA PHE A 3 14.71 1.19 0.52
C PHE A 3 14.59 2.71 0.37
N THR A 4 13.74 3.17 -0.56
CA THR A 4 13.41 4.58 -0.71
C THR A 4 11.92 4.77 -0.85
N LEU A 5 11.36 5.76 -0.16
CA LEU A 5 9.99 6.17 -0.46
C LEU A 5 9.96 6.87 -1.83
N PRO A 6 8.84 6.77 -2.58
CA PRO A 6 8.67 7.49 -3.83
C PRO A 6 9.09 8.96 -3.72
N LYS A 7 9.77 9.52 -4.72
CA LYS A 7 10.25 10.89 -4.60
C LYS A 7 9.10 11.91 -4.64
N HIS A 8 8.17 11.72 -5.56
CA HIS A 8 7.07 12.64 -5.84
C HIS A 8 5.71 11.96 -5.66
N LEU A 9 4.78 12.61 -4.95
CA LEU A 9 3.41 12.12 -4.78
C LEU A 9 2.70 11.92 -6.13
N LYS A 10 2.93 12.83 -7.09
CA LYS A 10 2.34 12.73 -8.44
C LYS A 10 2.74 11.43 -9.15
N ASP A 11 3.99 11.01 -9.03
CA ASP A 11 4.49 9.81 -9.71
C ASP A 11 3.89 8.56 -9.06
N LEU A 12 3.85 8.53 -7.71
CA LEU A 12 3.19 7.47 -6.96
C LEU A 12 1.71 7.35 -7.35
N LEU A 13 0.96 8.46 -7.33
CA LEU A 13 -0.45 8.46 -7.70
C LEU A 13 -0.67 7.98 -9.15
N LYS A 14 0.16 8.41 -10.10
CA LYS A 14 0.08 7.94 -11.49
C LYS A 14 0.24 6.43 -11.59
N GLN A 15 1.16 5.84 -10.82
CA GLN A 15 1.38 4.39 -10.80
C GLN A 15 0.22 3.65 -10.12
N LEU A 16 -0.27 4.17 -8.99
CA LEU A 16 -1.34 3.53 -8.22
C LEU A 16 -2.72 3.64 -8.88
N ASN A 17 -3.02 4.74 -9.58
CA ASN A 17 -4.28 4.94 -10.31
C ASN A 17 -4.45 3.99 -11.51
N ASN A 18 -3.42 3.22 -11.87
CA ASN A 18 -3.48 2.19 -12.92
C ASN A 18 -3.09 0.81 -12.36
N LEU A 19 -3.10 0.62 -11.04
CA LEU A 19 -2.54 -0.58 -10.42
C LEU A 19 -3.32 -1.84 -10.79
N ALA A 20 -4.65 -1.79 -10.91
CA ALA A 20 -5.44 -2.96 -11.26
C ALA A 20 -5.18 -3.41 -12.71
N GLU A 21 -4.99 -2.46 -13.63
CA GLU A 21 -4.61 -2.74 -15.01
C GLU A 21 -3.18 -3.28 -15.08
N ASN A 22 -2.21 -2.60 -14.46
CA ASN A 22 -0.81 -3.03 -14.39
C ASN A 22 -0.68 -4.43 -13.77
N TYR A 23 -1.47 -4.75 -12.75
CA TYR A 23 -1.51 -6.08 -12.15
C TYR A 23 -1.98 -7.15 -13.14
N LYS A 24 -3.05 -6.89 -13.90
CA LYS A 24 -3.54 -7.82 -14.93
C LYS A 24 -2.51 -8.05 -16.03
N GLU A 25 -1.86 -7.00 -16.49
CA GLU A 25 -0.79 -7.07 -17.48
C GLU A 25 0.42 -7.86 -16.95
N ASN A 26 0.89 -7.55 -15.74
CA ASN A 26 2.01 -8.24 -15.13
C ASN A 26 1.68 -9.72 -14.87
N ARG A 27 0.44 -10.02 -14.46
CA ARG A 27 -0.01 -11.40 -14.28
C ARG A 27 -0.02 -12.16 -15.59
N LYS A 28 -0.52 -11.54 -16.67
CA LYS A 28 -0.54 -12.13 -18.02
C LYS A 28 0.88 -12.41 -18.52
N ARG A 29 1.79 -11.44 -18.41
CA ARG A 29 3.21 -11.60 -18.74
C ARG A 29 3.82 -12.79 -18.00
N LYS A 30 3.64 -12.84 -16.68
CA LYS A 30 4.10 -13.98 -15.88
C LYS A 30 3.46 -15.30 -16.29
N ASP A 31 2.22 -15.29 -16.76
CA ASP A 31 1.56 -16.50 -17.25
C ASP A 31 2.17 -17.02 -18.56
N GLU A 32 2.55 -16.11 -19.45
CA GLU A 32 3.22 -16.39 -20.73
C GLU A 32 4.66 -16.90 -20.53
N GLU A 33 5.35 -16.42 -19.49
CA GLU A 33 6.70 -16.85 -19.10
C GLU A 33 6.77 -18.23 -18.43
N ARG A 34 5.61 -18.83 -18.09
CA ARG A 34 5.59 -20.17 -17.47
C ARG A 34 5.99 -21.24 -18.48
N TYR A 35 6.73 -22.24 -17.98
CA TYR A 35 7.01 -23.45 -18.75
C TYR A 35 5.69 -24.10 -19.20
N PHE A 36 5.58 -24.42 -20.49
CA PHE A 36 4.37 -24.89 -21.16
C PHE A 36 3.17 -23.92 -21.10
N SER A 37 3.39 -22.61 -21.16
CA SER A 37 2.34 -21.58 -21.11
C SER A 37 1.20 -21.80 -22.11
N LEU A 38 1.50 -22.30 -23.33
CA LEU A 38 0.51 -22.65 -24.35
C LEU A 38 -0.52 -23.72 -23.92
N PHE A 39 -0.21 -24.53 -22.91
CA PHE A 39 -1.05 -25.62 -22.43
C PHE A 39 -1.64 -25.36 -21.03
N ARG A 40 -1.36 -24.19 -20.44
CA ARG A 40 -1.79 -23.84 -19.08
C ARG A 40 -2.86 -22.75 -19.12
N ALA A 41 -3.90 -22.93 -18.32
CA ALA A 41 -4.88 -21.89 -18.09
C ALA A 41 -4.25 -20.67 -17.39
N SER A 42 -4.81 -19.49 -17.66
CA SER A 42 -4.46 -18.27 -16.94
C SER A 42 -4.70 -18.44 -15.44
N THR A 43 -3.77 -17.98 -14.62
CA THR A 43 -3.96 -17.99 -13.17
C THR A 43 -4.83 -16.81 -12.78
N LYS A 44 -5.88 -17.10 -11.98
CA LYS A 44 -6.71 -16.09 -11.34
C LYS A 44 -6.36 -15.99 -9.87
N ASN A 45 -6.23 -14.77 -9.37
CA ASN A 45 -6.13 -14.50 -7.94
C ASN A 45 -7.07 -13.33 -7.60
N PRO A 46 -8.36 -13.62 -7.31
CA PRO A 46 -9.37 -12.60 -7.14
C PRO A 46 -9.10 -11.71 -5.91
N GLU A 47 -8.44 -12.24 -4.88
CA GLU A 47 -8.01 -11.46 -3.71
C GLU A 47 -7.05 -10.34 -4.14
N ARG A 48 -6.02 -10.68 -4.93
CA ARG A 48 -5.04 -9.68 -5.43
C ARG A 48 -5.62 -8.69 -6.43
N GLU A 49 -6.63 -9.11 -7.19
CA GLU A 49 -7.39 -8.18 -8.04
C GLU A 49 -8.16 -7.16 -7.19
N GLN A 50 -8.80 -7.62 -6.11
CA GLN A 50 -9.52 -6.74 -5.18
C GLN A 50 -8.56 -5.82 -4.42
N ASP A 51 -7.42 -6.32 -3.94
CA ASP A 51 -6.38 -5.51 -3.29
C ASP A 51 -5.90 -4.38 -4.22
N ALA A 52 -5.63 -4.69 -5.48
CA ALA A 52 -5.18 -3.70 -6.47
C ALA A 52 -6.25 -2.63 -6.74
N VAL A 53 -7.52 -3.03 -6.86
CA VAL A 53 -8.65 -2.10 -7.03
C VAL A 53 -8.84 -1.22 -5.80
N PHE A 54 -8.68 -1.77 -4.59
CA PHE A 54 -8.78 -1.00 -3.36
C PHE A 54 -7.68 0.08 -3.29
N ILE A 55 -6.43 -0.27 -3.61
CA ILE A 55 -5.32 0.69 -3.66
C ILE A 55 -5.58 1.77 -4.73
N GLU A 56 -6.10 1.40 -5.89
CA GLU A 56 -6.45 2.33 -6.97
C GLU A 56 -7.53 3.33 -6.54
N ASN A 57 -8.56 2.87 -5.82
CA ASN A 57 -9.59 3.74 -5.24
C ASN A 57 -9.01 4.68 -4.17
N LEU A 58 -8.13 4.17 -3.31
CA LEU A 58 -7.46 4.97 -2.30
C LEU A 58 -6.60 6.07 -2.95
N ALA A 59 -5.83 5.72 -3.98
CA ALA A 59 -5.02 6.68 -4.74
C ALA A 59 -5.89 7.71 -5.47
N SER A 60 -7.01 7.28 -6.06
CA SER A 60 -7.96 8.18 -6.73
C SER A 60 -8.59 9.17 -5.76
N TRP A 61 -8.94 8.71 -4.55
CA TRP A 61 -9.45 9.58 -3.50
C TRP A 61 -8.39 10.61 -3.08
N VAL A 62 -7.14 10.18 -2.87
CA VAL A 62 -6.03 11.10 -2.55
C VAL A 62 -5.79 12.10 -3.68
N GLU A 63 -5.78 11.66 -4.94
CA GLU A 63 -5.64 12.53 -6.12
C GLU A 63 -6.70 13.64 -6.12
N ALA A 64 -7.96 13.29 -5.86
CA ALA A 64 -9.08 14.22 -5.85
C ALA A 64 -9.06 15.21 -4.68
N ASN A 65 -8.52 14.81 -3.53
CA ASN A 65 -8.61 15.58 -2.28
C ASN A 65 -7.30 16.24 -1.83
N LYS A 66 -6.15 15.88 -2.42
CA LYS A 66 -4.83 16.34 -1.94
C LYS A 66 -4.72 17.86 -1.81
N LEU A 67 -5.27 18.64 -2.74
CA LEU A 67 -5.16 20.10 -2.74
C LEU A 67 -6.00 20.78 -1.68
N SER A 68 -7.01 20.09 -1.13
CA SER A 68 -7.89 20.59 -0.08
C SER A 68 -7.80 19.73 1.19
N TYR A 69 -6.71 18.97 1.35
CA TYR A 69 -6.63 18.00 2.45
C TYR A 69 -6.69 18.65 3.84
N GLU A 70 -6.21 19.88 3.97
CA GLU A 70 -6.28 20.68 5.20
C GLU A 70 -7.71 20.91 5.70
N SER A 71 -8.72 20.88 4.82
CA SER A 71 -10.13 21.00 5.22
C SER A 71 -10.74 19.66 5.65
N LEU A 72 -10.06 18.55 5.39
CA LEU A 72 -10.49 17.20 5.74
C LEU A 72 -9.85 16.72 7.06
N ASP A 73 -8.64 17.20 7.37
CA ASP A 73 -7.94 16.87 8.61
C ASP A 73 -7.40 18.14 9.27
N LEU A 74 -8.06 18.58 10.35
CA LEU A 74 -7.75 19.81 11.09
C LEU A 74 -6.31 19.89 11.60
N ARG A 75 -5.61 18.77 11.73
CA ARG A 75 -4.18 18.74 12.10
C ARG A 75 -3.28 19.36 11.02
N TYR A 76 -3.77 19.49 9.79
CA TYR A 76 -3.10 20.16 8.68
C TYR A 76 -3.72 21.53 8.37
N GLU A 77 -4.60 22.06 9.23
CA GLU A 77 -5.19 23.38 9.04
C GLU A 77 -4.09 24.45 8.92
N ASN A 78 -4.06 25.17 7.80
CA ASN A 78 -3.02 26.16 7.48
C ASN A 78 -1.59 25.60 7.39
N ALA A 79 -1.42 24.28 7.27
CA ALA A 79 -0.11 23.67 7.11
C ALA A 79 0.41 23.89 5.69
N ASP A 80 1.72 24.10 5.55
CA ASP A 80 2.35 24.15 4.22
C ASP A 80 2.13 22.80 3.49
N TYR A 81 1.40 22.86 2.37
CA TYR A 81 1.02 21.68 1.61
C TYR A 81 2.24 20.84 1.18
N ALA A 82 3.30 21.48 0.70
CA ALA A 82 4.47 20.77 0.18
C ALA A 82 5.32 20.16 1.31
N GLN A 83 5.38 20.82 2.46
CA GLN A 83 6.20 20.43 3.60
C GLN A 83 5.52 19.38 4.49
N PHE A 84 4.20 19.42 4.64
CA PHE A 84 3.49 18.60 5.63
C PHE A 84 2.48 17.63 5.01
N VAL A 85 1.61 18.13 4.13
CA VAL A 85 0.53 17.31 3.53
C VAL A 85 1.10 16.30 2.53
N VAL A 86 1.98 16.74 1.62
CA VAL A 86 2.57 15.86 0.60
C VAL A 86 3.37 14.69 1.22
N PRO A 87 4.26 14.90 2.21
CA PRO A 87 4.95 13.79 2.88
C PRO A 87 4.00 12.85 3.61
N PHE A 88 2.98 13.38 4.28
CA PHE A 88 1.95 12.59 4.95
C PHE A 88 1.21 11.67 3.97
N LEU A 89 0.59 12.24 2.92
CA LEU A 89 -0.17 11.48 1.93
C LEU A 89 0.69 10.42 1.25
N LYS A 90 1.96 10.73 1.00
CA LYS A 90 2.91 9.79 0.44
C LYS A 90 3.18 8.61 1.38
N ARG A 91 3.43 8.88 2.67
CA ARG A 91 3.65 7.81 3.66
C ARG A 91 2.39 6.97 3.86
N ALA A 92 1.23 7.59 3.92
CA ALA A 92 -0.05 6.90 4.06
C ALA A 92 -0.33 5.95 2.88
N LEU A 93 -0.16 6.42 1.63
CA LEU A 93 -0.27 5.54 0.45
C LEU A 93 0.78 4.42 0.48
N SER A 94 2.02 4.75 0.86
CA SER A 94 3.08 3.73 1.04
C SER A 94 2.70 2.70 2.10
N GLY A 95 2.01 3.11 3.16
CA GLY A 95 1.52 2.24 4.23
C GLY A 95 0.54 1.20 3.71
N MET A 96 -0.35 1.56 2.77
CA MET A 96 -1.24 0.59 2.15
C MET A 96 -0.45 -0.46 1.36
N LEU A 97 0.61 -0.04 0.67
CA LEU A 97 1.48 -0.98 -0.04
C LEU A 97 2.22 -1.89 0.95
N MET A 98 2.64 -1.36 2.12
CA MET A 98 3.26 -2.19 3.17
C MET A 98 2.29 -3.25 3.70
N ILE A 99 1.02 -2.90 3.94
CA ILE A 99 -0.01 -3.87 4.37
C ILE A 99 -0.13 -5.00 3.35
N GLU A 100 -0.18 -4.67 2.06
CA GLU A 100 -0.24 -5.71 1.02
C GLU A 100 1.04 -6.53 0.92
N LEU A 101 2.20 -5.90 1.04
CA LEU A 101 3.48 -6.62 1.07
C LEU A 101 3.59 -7.55 2.28
N ILE A 102 3.08 -7.17 3.46
CA ILE A 102 2.99 -8.02 4.65
C ILE A 102 2.06 -9.22 4.39
N LYS A 103 0.89 -9.00 3.77
CA LYS A 103 -0.01 -10.10 3.40
C LYS A 103 0.66 -11.09 2.44
N ILE A 104 1.42 -10.58 1.46
CA ILE A 104 2.07 -11.38 0.41
C ILE A 104 3.31 -12.11 0.95
N TYR A 105 4.23 -11.39 1.58
CA TYR A 105 5.58 -11.86 1.92
C TYR A 105 5.75 -12.18 3.41
N GLY A 106 4.77 -11.86 4.26
CA GLY A 106 4.89 -11.93 5.72
C GLY A 106 5.53 -10.67 6.31
N PRO A 107 5.44 -10.45 7.64
CA PRO A 107 5.89 -9.23 8.30
C PRO A 107 7.38 -8.90 8.08
N HIS A 108 8.22 -9.92 7.85
CA HIS A 108 9.66 -9.78 7.68
C HIS A 108 10.14 -10.21 6.29
N GLY A 109 9.21 -10.41 5.34
CA GLY A 109 9.53 -10.89 4.01
C GLY A 109 10.04 -12.33 3.98
N GLU A 110 9.61 -13.15 4.95
CA GLU A 110 10.05 -14.54 5.12
C GLU A 110 9.40 -15.53 4.12
N LYS A 111 8.25 -15.16 3.54
CA LYS A 111 7.57 -15.98 2.53
C LYS A 111 8.17 -15.75 1.15
N SER A 112 8.63 -16.81 0.51
CA SER A 112 9.04 -16.77 -0.90
C SER A 112 7.83 -16.95 -1.81
N THR A 113 7.43 -15.90 -2.52
CA THR A 113 6.33 -15.94 -3.49
C THR A 113 6.68 -15.18 -4.76
N ASN A 114 6.17 -15.66 -5.89
CA ASN A 114 6.31 -15.03 -7.20
C ASN A 114 5.08 -14.14 -7.50
N SER A 115 4.63 -13.35 -6.52
CA SER A 115 3.43 -12.52 -6.64
C SER A 115 3.57 -11.46 -7.72
N ALA A 116 2.62 -11.38 -8.66
CA ALA A 116 2.60 -10.34 -9.69
C ALA A 116 2.33 -8.96 -9.10
N LEU A 117 1.43 -8.88 -8.12
CA LEU A 117 1.16 -7.64 -7.38
C LEU A 117 2.38 -7.26 -6.54
N GLY A 118 2.96 -8.23 -5.83
CA GLY A 118 4.10 -7.99 -4.95
C GLY A 118 5.29 -7.34 -5.66
N GLU A 119 5.62 -7.77 -6.88
CA GLU A 119 6.68 -7.13 -7.67
C GLU A 119 6.38 -5.67 -8.01
N LEU A 120 5.16 -5.36 -8.47
CA LEU A 120 4.75 -3.98 -8.78
C LEU A 120 4.83 -3.07 -7.55
N LEU A 121 4.51 -3.61 -6.37
CA LEU A 121 4.58 -2.87 -5.11
C LEU A 121 6.03 -2.65 -4.65
N LEU A 122 6.90 -3.65 -4.77
CA LEU A 122 8.32 -3.54 -4.41
C LEU A 122 9.05 -2.52 -5.32
N GLU A 123 8.67 -2.44 -6.60
CA GLU A 123 9.20 -1.44 -7.53
C GLU A 123 8.97 0.01 -7.07
N GLN A 124 7.89 0.27 -6.32
CA GLN A 124 7.62 1.62 -5.77
C GLN A 124 8.68 2.08 -4.78
N PHE A 125 9.44 1.14 -4.21
CA PHE A 125 10.41 1.40 -3.15
C PHE A 125 11.87 1.18 -3.58
N ASP A 126 12.11 0.86 -4.87
CA ASP A 126 13.42 0.50 -5.43
C ASP A 126 14.10 -0.66 -4.68
N ILE A 127 13.30 -1.65 -4.25
CA ILE A 127 13.78 -2.87 -3.57
C ILE A 127 13.35 -4.12 -4.33
N LYS A 128 14.10 -5.22 -4.16
CA LYS A 128 13.78 -6.50 -4.80
C LYS A 128 13.10 -7.49 -3.85
N LYS A 129 13.27 -7.31 -2.54
CA LYS A 129 12.71 -8.17 -1.51
C LYS A 129 12.14 -7.31 -0.40
N PHE A 130 10.99 -7.71 0.13
CA PHE A 130 10.31 -6.93 1.18
C PHE A 130 11.17 -6.77 2.43
N LYS A 131 11.99 -7.76 2.78
CA LYS A 131 12.96 -7.70 3.89
C LYS A 131 14.02 -6.60 3.79
N GLU A 132 14.12 -5.91 2.65
CA GLU A 132 15.00 -4.74 2.47
C GLU A 132 14.38 -3.46 3.03
N ALA A 133 13.07 -3.45 3.32
CA ALA A 133 12.37 -2.34 3.94
C ALA A 133 12.66 -2.28 5.46
N PRO A 134 13.16 -1.15 5.98
CA PRO A 134 13.38 -0.97 7.41
C PRO A 134 12.07 -1.02 8.20
N GLN A 135 12.06 -1.73 9.32
CA GLN A 135 10.88 -1.92 10.16
C GLN A 135 10.32 -0.60 10.70
N ASP A 136 11.17 0.33 11.11
CA ASP A 136 10.76 1.68 11.55
C ASP A 136 9.99 2.41 10.44
N LYS A 137 10.43 2.28 9.19
CA LYS A 137 9.75 2.89 8.03
C LYS A 137 8.44 2.21 7.69
N ILE A 138 8.36 0.89 7.86
CA ILE A 138 7.10 0.16 7.70
C ILE A 138 6.07 0.67 8.72
N ILE A 139 6.45 0.74 10.00
CA ILE A 139 5.58 1.21 11.08
C ILE A 139 5.12 2.64 10.83
N GLU A 140 6.05 3.58 10.57
CA GLU A 140 5.73 4.97 10.27
C GLU A 140 4.70 5.09 9.13
N CYS A 141 4.84 4.31 8.06
CA CYS A 141 3.90 4.36 6.95
C CYS A 141 2.52 3.79 7.30
N ILE A 142 2.46 2.72 8.10
CA ILE A 142 1.19 2.09 8.50
C ILE A 142 0.42 2.98 9.49
N GLU A 143 1.10 3.70 10.39
CA GLU A 143 0.46 4.68 11.29
C GLU A 143 -0.17 5.85 10.50
N GLU A 144 0.53 6.36 9.49
CA GLU A 144 -0.01 7.43 8.63
C GLU A 144 -1.16 6.91 7.74
N LEU A 145 -1.12 5.64 7.31
CA LEU A 145 -2.24 4.99 6.64
C LEU A 145 -3.46 4.91 7.55
N GLU A 146 -3.29 4.49 8.80
CA GLU A 146 -4.39 4.38 9.77
C GLU A 146 -5.16 5.69 9.86
N ARG A 147 -4.40 6.77 10.01
CA ARG A 147 -4.92 8.12 10.06
C ARG A 147 -5.66 8.53 8.78
N LEU A 148 -5.09 8.24 7.61
CA LEU A 148 -5.72 8.55 6.34
C LEU A 148 -7.05 7.79 6.18
N ILE A 149 -7.09 6.51 6.54
CA ILE A 149 -8.29 5.67 6.45
C ILE A 149 -9.40 6.18 7.35
N ASP A 150 -9.07 6.64 8.56
CA ASP A 150 -10.04 7.24 9.47
C ASP A 150 -10.64 8.53 8.87
N VAL A 151 -9.79 9.42 8.33
CA VAL A 151 -10.24 10.66 7.66
C VAL A 151 -11.13 10.34 6.45
N ILE A 152 -10.75 9.38 5.61
CA ILE A 152 -11.57 8.98 4.45
C ILE A 152 -12.94 8.50 4.93
N ASN A 153 -12.97 7.59 5.91
CA ASN A 153 -14.22 7.04 6.44
C ASN A 153 -15.12 8.10 7.08
N GLU A 154 -14.56 9.15 7.67
CA GLU A 154 -15.32 10.27 8.25
C GLU A 154 -15.83 11.28 7.20
N THR A 155 -15.13 11.40 6.06
CA THR A 155 -15.36 12.48 5.07
C THR A 155 -15.99 12.01 3.76
N THR A 156 -16.12 10.69 3.55
CA THR A 156 -16.80 10.15 2.37
C THR A 156 -17.84 9.08 2.73
N THR A 157 -18.82 8.92 1.84
CA THR A 157 -19.84 7.86 1.92
C THR A 157 -19.60 6.78 0.86
N ALA A 158 -18.40 6.72 0.27
CA ALA A 158 -18.12 5.81 -0.83
C ALA A 158 -18.16 4.34 -0.39
N ASP A 159 -18.87 3.50 -1.14
CA ASP A 159 -19.08 2.08 -0.79
C ASP A 159 -17.76 1.31 -0.65
N TRP A 160 -16.75 1.63 -1.47
CA TRP A 160 -15.47 0.92 -1.45
C TRP A 160 -14.74 1.05 -0.12
N ILE A 161 -14.84 2.18 0.59
CA ILE A 161 -14.24 2.31 1.92
C ILE A 161 -15.18 1.74 2.98
N ASN A 162 -16.47 2.02 2.92
CA ASN A 162 -17.45 1.55 3.91
C ASN A 162 -17.48 0.02 4.01
N ALA A 163 -17.40 -0.69 2.88
CA ALA A 163 -17.41 -2.14 2.83
C ALA A 163 -16.10 -2.77 3.34
N ASN A 164 -14.97 -2.04 3.26
CA ASN A 164 -13.64 -2.57 3.56
C ASN A 164 -13.00 -1.97 4.83
N TYR A 165 -13.59 -0.93 5.41
CA TYR A 165 -13.01 -0.15 6.51
C TYR A 165 -12.61 -1.02 7.69
N ARG A 166 -13.50 -1.91 8.11
CA ARG A 166 -13.23 -2.84 9.22
C ARG A 166 -12.04 -3.75 8.94
N ASP A 167 -11.96 -4.30 7.74
CA ASP A 167 -10.93 -5.27 7.36
C ASP A 167 -9.56 -4.58 7.20
N VAL A 168 -9.55 -3.37 6.66
CA VAL A 168 -8.35 -2.52 6.58
C VAL A 168 -7.87 -2.15 7.98
N LYS A 169 -8.76 -1.66 8.86
CA LYS A 169 -8.40 -1.34 10.25
C LYS A 169 -7.90 -2.56 11.02
N LEU A 170 -8.49 -3.73 10.80
CA LEU A 170 -8.01 -4.98 11.39
C LEU A 170 -6.62 -5.35 10.89
N SER A 171 -6.36 -5.20 9.58
CA SER A 171 -5.05 -5.46 8.98
C SER A 171 -3.97 -4.53 9.54
N ILE A 172 -4.28 -3.24 9.64
CA ILE A 172 -3.41 -2.21 10.25
C ILE A 172 -3.10 -2.56 11.71
N ALA A 173 -4.14 -2.78 12.52
CA ALA A 173 -3.98 -3.09 13.94
C ALA A 173 -3.19 -4.38 14.17
N THR A 174 -3.37 -5.39 13.31
CA THR A 174 -2.64 -6.66 13.38
C THR A 174 -1.16 -6.45 13.07
N ALA A 175 -0.84 -5.69 12.01
CA ALA A 175 0.54 -5.38 11.65
C ALA A 175 1.27 -4.59 12.75
N LEU A 176 0.65 -3.51 13.25
CA LEU A 176 1.25 -2.68 14.30
C LEU A 176 1.48 -3.46 15.60
N LYS A 177 0.50 -4.25 16.04
CA LYS A 177 0.65 -5.10 17.24
C LYS A 177 1.74 -6.16 17.07
N GLY A 178 1.89 -6.73 15.87
CA GLY A 178 2.95 -7.68 15.56
C GLY A 178 4.33 -7.07 15.80
N TYR A 179 4.59 -5.91 15.22
CA TYR A 179 5.85 -5.20 15.39
C TYR A 179 6.08 -4.68 16.82
N GLU A 180 5.02 -4.26 17.53
CA GLU A 180 5.14 -3.83 18.94
C GLU A 180 5.55 -4.99 19.85
N ALA A 181 4.98 -6.19 19.65
CA ALA A 181 5.31 -7.37 20.43
C ALA A 181 6.77 -7.80 20.24
N GLU A 182 7.27 -7.75 19.01
CA GLU A 182 8.67 -8.04 18.69
C GLU A 182 9.63 -7.06 19.35
N LYS A 183 9.34 -5.76 19.28
CA LYS A 183 10.16 -4.74 19.93
C LYS A 183 10.23 -4.94 21.45
N LYS A 184 9.15 -5.40 22.10
CA LYS A 184 9.15 -5.73 23.53
C LYS A 184 10.02 -6.94 23.85
N LEU A 185 10.07 -7.95 22.97
CA LEU A 185 10.90 -9.14 23.13
C LEU A 185 12.40 -8.84 22.93
N GLU A 186 12.75 -7.91 22.05
CA GLU A 186 14.16 -7.49 21.86
C GLU A 186 14.73 -6.70 23.05
N LEU A 187 13.85 -6.10 23.86
CA LEU A 187 14.21 -5.28 25.02
C LEU A 187 14.18 -6.06 26.35
N SER A 188 13.75 -7.33 26.34
CA SER A 188 13.66 -8.21 27.51
C SER A 188 14.82 -9.19 27.58
#